data_AF-A0A2P4SPB4-F1
#
_entry.id   AF-A0A2P4SPB4-F1
#
_cell.length_a   1.000
_cell.length_b   1.000
_cell.length_c   1.000
_cell.angle_alpha   90.00
_cell.angle_beta   90.00
_cell.angle_gamma   90.00
#
_symmetry.space_group_name_H-M   'P 1'
#
loop_
_entity.id
_entity.type
_entity.pdbx_description
1 polymer ?
#
loop_
_entity_poly.entity_id
_entity_poly.type
_entity_poly.pdbx_seq_one_letter_code
_entity_poly.pdbx_strand_id
1 'polypeptide(L)'
;DGLVNFHRHYRSRPTHGIGKYKHLLPKEVPKRKRDRLQMKEINVGTEHEYGDINIQMTSYDMCLVEHFAQYVHKLCNQLSIRVNESYAMPTKTNEVLFMEERGSKMQVDAVLTTHQRVVQISRLSSTFAPILLEIIQSSQPEGVHLLMKEHTETDFKSRLKSRPELEELLAQVS
;
A
#
# COMPACT_ATOMS: atom_id res chain seq x y z
N ASP A 1 -24.38 57.90 27.17
CA ASP A 1 -24.61 56.46 27.50
C ASP A 1 -24.10 55.61 26.35
N GLY A 2 -22.88 55.09 26.36
CA GLY A 2 -22.35 54.13 27.32
C GLY A 2 -22.07 52.81 26.57
N LEU A 3 -21.18 52.85 25.57
CA LEU A 3 -20.74 51.66 24.82
C LEU A 3 -19.96 50.75 25.77
N VAL A 4 -20.65 49.73 26.31
CA VAL A 4 -20.07 48.74 27.20
C VAL A 4 -19.09 47.88 26.39
N ASN A 5 -17.82 48.25 26.46
CA ASN A 5 -16.72 47.55 25.84
C ASN A 5 -16.49 46.25 26.61
N PHE A 6 -17.25 45.19 26.29
CA PHE A 6 -17.08 43.86 26.88
C PHE A 6 -15.77 43.22 26.38
N HIS A 7 -14.64 43.69 26.88
CA HIS A 7 -13.38 42.97 26.75
C HIS A 7 -13.52 41.65 27.51
N ARG A 8 -13.42 40.52 26.78
CA ARG A 8 -13.30 39.19 27.39
C ARG A 8 -12.00 39.15 28.20
N HIS A 9 -12.07 39.52 29.49
CA HIS A 9 -10.95 39.57 30.43
C HIS A 9 -10.17 38.24 30.52
N TYR A 10 -10.77 37.12 30.13
CA TYR A 10 -10.10 35.83 30.10
C TYR A 10 -9.07 35.68 28.98
N ARG A 11 -9.16 36.44 27.87
CA ARG A 11 -8.18 36.37 26.77
C ARG A 11 -6.82 36.97 27.14
N SER A 12 -6.80 37.92 28.08
CA SER A 12 -5.57 38.53 28.60
C SER A 12 -4.99 37.81 29.81
N ARG A 13 -5.59 36.69 30.26
CA ARG A 13 -5.05 35.88 31.37
C ARG A 13 -3.93 34.95 30.88
N PRO A 14 -2.93 34.65 31.74
CA PRO A 14 -1.81 33.76 31.38
C PRO A 14 -2.28 32.33 31.06
N THR A 15 -3.44 31.90 31.58
CA THR A 15 -4.03 30.58 31.32
C THR A 15 -4.85 30.53 30.01
N HIS A 16 -4.88 31.61 29.22
CA HIS A 16 -5.63 31.65 27.98
C HIS A 16 -5.08 30.63 26.97
N GLY A 17 -5.94 29.73 26.50
CA GLY A 17 -5.59 28.76 25.47
C GLY A 17 -5.02 27.44 25.97
N ILE A 18 -4.99 27.19 27.28
CA ILE A 18 -4.58 25.90 27.87
C ILE A 18 -5.35 24.69 27.29
N GLY A 19 -6.63 24.89 26.90
CA GLY A 19 -7.47 23.86 26.29
C GLY A 19 -7.42 23.79 24.76
N LYS A 20 -6.53 24.52 24.08
CA LYS A 20 -6.42 24.46 22.61
C LYS A 20 -5.70 23.17 22.21
N TYR A 21 -6.42 22.10 21.94
CA TYR A 21 -5.82 20.82 21.55
C TYR A 21 -5.67 20.63 20.03
N LYS A 22 -6.35 21.43 19.20
CA LYS A 22 -6.40 21.24 17.74
C LYS A 22 -5.03 21.28 17.04
N HIS A 23 -4.02 21.92 17.65
CA HIS A 23 -2.66 21.97 17.11
C HIS A 23 -1.84 20.70 17.39
N LEU A 24 -2.27 19.89 18.36
CA LEU A 24 -1.68 18.58 18.68
C LEU A 24 -2.19 17.48 17.73
N LEU A 25 -3.33 17.73 17.09
CA LEU A 25 -3.92 16.83 16.12
C LEU A 25 -3.38 17.14 14.71
N PRO A 26 -3.18 16.13 13.86
CA PRO A 26 -2.95 16.36 12.45
C PRO A 26 -4.07 17.20 11.85
N LYS A 27 -3.74 18.09 10.90
CA LYS A 27 -4.75 18.89 10.20
C LYS A 27 -5.74 17.95 9.51
N GLU A 28 -7.02 18.09 9.82
CA GLU A 28 -8.09 17.35 9.15
C GLU A 28 -8.11 17.75 7.67
N VAL A 29 -7.62 16.86 6.81
CA VAL A 29 -7.80 16.98 5.37
C VAL A 29 -9.28 16.73 5.09
N PRO A 30 -9.97 17.56 4.28
CA PRO A 30 -11.37 17.34 3.96
C PRO A 30 -11.56 15.91 3.45
N LYS A 31 -12.52 15.17 4.06
CA LYS A 31 -12.87 13.80 3.65
C LYS A 31 -13.27 13.83 2.18
N ARG A 32 -12.33 13.49 1.29
CA ARG A 32 -12.60 13.42 -0.15
C ARG A 32 -13.71 12.39 -0.38
N LYS A 33 -14.65 12.68 -1.27
CA LYS A 33 -15.73 11.74 -1.65
C LYS A 33 -15.09 10.40 -2.01
N ARG A 34 -15.56 9.33 -1.38
CA ARG A 34 -15.02 7.95 -1.50
C ARG A 34 -15.00 7.43 -2.95
N ASP A 35 -15.73 8.07 -3.86
CA ASP A 35 -15.92 7.61 -5.24
C ASP A 35 -14.69 7.75 -6.15
N ARG A 36 -13.62 8.45 -5.75
CA ARG A 36 -12.41 8.58 -6.58
C ARG A 36 -11.16 8.35 -5.73
N LEU A 37 -10.61 7.14 -5.80
CA LEU A 37 -9.25 6.85 -5.36
C LEU A 37 -8.29 7.69 -6.21
N GLN A 38 -7.87 8.83 -5.67
CA GLN A 38 -6.84 9.65 -6.27
C GLN A 38 -5.48 9.11 -5.84
N MET A 39 -4.57 9.03 -6.80
CA MET A 39 -3.19 8.63 -6.55
C MET A 39 -2.56 9.57 -5.50
N LYS A 40 -1.95 8.99 -4.46
CA LYS A 40 -1.14 9.74 -3.51
C LYS A 40 0.18 10.09 -4.19
N GLU A 41 0.72 11.26 -3.87
CA GLU A 41 2.05 11.66 -4.34
C GLU A 41 3.07 10.60 -3.90
N ILE A 42 3.82 10.06 -4.87
CA ILE A 42 4.87 9.07 -4.61
C ILE A 42 6.06 9.82 -4.02
N ASN A 43 6.54 9.37 -2.87
CA ASN A 43 7.79 9.87 -2.32
C ASN A 43 8.94 9.18 -3.05
N VAL A 44 9.76 9.96 -3.77
CA VAL A 44 10.93 9.46 -4.53
C VAL A 44 12.11 9.10 -3.60
N GLY A 45 12.02 9.47 -2.32
CA GLY A 45 13.07 9.26 -1.33
C GLY A 45 14.08 10.40 -1.28
N THR A 46 15.02 10.29 -0.34
CA THR A 46 16.19 11.16 -0.18
C THR A 46 17.45 10.28 -0.19
N GLU A 47 18.64 10.87 -0.14
CA GLU A 47 19.91 10.11 -0.14
C GLU A 47 20.02 9.10 1.03
N HIS A 48 19.32 9.35 2.14
CA HIS A 48 19.39 8.52 3.35
C HIS A 48 18.10 7.77 3.68
N GLU A 49 17.03 8.01 2.92
CA GLU A 49 15.72 7.38 3.11
C GLU A 49 15.16 6.95 1.76
N TYR A 50 14.84 5.67 1.64
CA TYR A 50 14.11 5.18 0.49
C TYR A 50 12.70 5.78 0.44
N GLY A 51 12.19 5.87 -0.79
CA GLY A 51 10.83 6.28 -1.09
C GLY A 51 9.77 5.28 -0.62
N ASP A 52 8.59 5.37 -1.25
CA ASP A 52 7.54 4.38 -1.01
C ASP A 52 7.92 3.04 -1.64
N ILE A 53 8.05 1.99 -0.83
CA ILE A 53 8.41 0.64 -1.27
C ILE A 53 7.20 -0.28 -1.12
N ASN A 54 6.96 -1.11 -2.14
CA ASN A 54 5.98 -2.18 -2.15
C ASN A 54 6.65 -3.53 -1.89
N ILE A 55 6.25 -4.18 -0.80
CA ILE A 55 6.62 -5.56 -0.49
C ILE A 55 5.51 -6.45 -1.02
N GLN A 56 5.76 -7.15 -2.13
CA GLN A 56 4.82 -8.05 -2.76
C GLN A 56 5.09 -9.49 -2.30
N MET A 57 4.04 -10.19 -1.88
CA MET A 57 4.08 -11.58 -1.47
C MET A 57 3.12 -12.35 -2.37
N THR A 58 3.60 -13.37 -3.09
CA THR A 58 2.78 -14.19 -3.99
C THR A 58 2.87 -15.65 -3.62
N SER A 59 1.74 -16.35 -3.56
CA SER A 59 1.69 -17.81 -3.37
C SER A 59 0.42 -18.40 -3.97
N TYR A 60 0.39 -19.73 -4.04
CA TYR A 60 -0.78 -20.50 -4.42
C TYR A 60 -1.78 -20.69 -3.27
N ASP A 61 -1.31 -20.71 -2.02
CA ASP A 61 -2.18 -20.80 -0.84
C ASP A 61 -2.54 -19.40 -0.33
N MET A 62 -3.84 -19.11 -0.25
CA MET A 62 -4.36 -17.84 0.27
C MET A 62 -4.01 -17.64 1.75
N CYS A 63 -4.10 -18.68 2.57
CA CYS A 63 -3.92 -18.58 4.02
C CYS A 63 -2.48 -18.20 4.38
N LEU A 64 -1.50 -18.80 3.70
CA LEU A 64 -0.08 -18.52 3.91
C LEU A 64 0.27 -17.06 3.59
N VAL A 65 -0.22 -16.54 2.45
CA VAL A 65 0.08 -15.16 2.05
C VAL A 65 -0.57 -14.16 2.99
N GLU A 66 -1.81 -14.41 3.42
CA GLU A 66 -2.48 -13.52 4.38
C GLU A 66 -1.80 -13.51 5.74
N HIS A 67 -1.41 -14.68 6.24
CA HIS A 67 -0.69 -14.79 7.51
C HIS A 67 0.67 -14.10 7.44
N PHE A 68 1.42 -14.32 6.35
CA PHE A 68 2.72 -13.68 6.16
C PHE A 68 2.59 -12.16 5.98
N ALA A 69 1.58 -11.70 5.24
CA ALA A 69 1.29 -10.27 5.13
C ALA A 69 0.95 -9.64 6.50
N GLN A 70 0.20 -10.35 7.34
CA GLN A 70 -0.10 -9.92 8.70
C GLN A 70 1.18 -9.85 9.56
N TYR A 71 2.06 -10.84 9.43
CA TYR A 71 3.35 -10.86 10.12
C TYR A 71 4.22 -9.68 9.71
N VAL A 72 4.44 -9.45 8.40
CA VAL A 72 5.22 -8.31 7.89
C VAL A 72 4.61 -6.98 8.35
N HIS A 73 3.29 -6.84 8.30
CA HIS A 73 2.60 -5.65 8.79
C HIS A 73 2.85 -5.38 10.28
N LYS A 74 2.77 -6.43 11.12
CA LYS A 74 3.07 -6.32 12.57
C LYS A 74 4.54 -6.00 12.82
N LEU A 75 5.44 -6.64 12.09
CA LEU A 75 6.88 -6.40 12.16
C LEU A 75 7.22 -4.94 11.85
N CYS A 76 6.66 -4.38 10.76
CA CYS A 76 6.86 -2.97 10.43
C CYS A 76 6.38 -2.04 11.55
N ASN A 77 5.22 -2.34 12.16
CA ASN A 77 4.71 -1.55 13.28
C ASN A 77 5.60 -1.66 14.53
N GLN A 78 6.14 -2.84 14.83
CA GLN A 78 7.08 -3.04 15.93
C GLN A 78 8.40 -2.30 15.72
N LEU A 79 8.88 -2.26 14.48
CA LEU A 79 10.10 -1.55 14.09
C LEU A 79 9.88 -0.05 13.85
N SER A 80 8.68 0.47 14.18
CA SER A 80 8.31 1.87 13.99
C SER A 80 8.43 2.37 12.53
N ILE A 81 8.32 1.47 11.56
CA ILE A 81 8.25 1.80 10.14
C ILE A 81 6.82 2.21 9.79
N ARG A 82 6.67 3.29 9.03
CA ARG A 82 5.37 3.78 8.60
C ARG A 82 4.82 2.89 7.48
N VAL A 83 3.75 2.15 7.78
CA VAL A 83 2.95 1.47 6.75
C VAL A 83 1.94 2.46 6.18
N ASN A 84 1.97 2.67 4.86
CA ASN A 84 1.00 3.51 4.17
C ASN A 84 -0.31 2.77 3.95
N GLU A 85 -0.23 1.59 3.32
CA GLU A 85 -1.36 0.76 2.92
C GLU A 85 -0.97 -0.72 2.93
N SER A 86 -1.92 -1.59 3.26
CA SER A 86 -1.82 -3.02 3.05
C SER A 86 -3.07 -3.46 2.28
N TYR A 87 -2.86 -4.12 1.13
CA TYR A 87 -3.95 -4.45 0.21
C TYR A 87 -3.69 -5.77 -0.52
N ALA A 88 -4.75 -6.29 -1.12
CA ALA A 88 -4.72 -7.47 -1.95
C ALA A 88 -4.72 -7.10 -3.42
N MET A 89 -3.98 -7.88 -4.22
CA MET A 89 -4.07 -7.84 -5.67
C MET A 89 -5.11 -8.86 -6.15
N PRO A 90 -5.76 -8.61 -7.31
CA PRO A 90 -6.69 -9.57 -7.88
C PRO A 90 -6.00 -10.90 -8.15
N THR A 91 -6.67 -11.99 -7.78
CA THR A 91 -6.15 -13.35 -7.91
C THR A 91 -6.06 -13.75 -9.38
N LYS A 92 -4.94 -14.38 -9.75
CA LYS A 92 -4.73 -14.89 -11.11
C LYS A 92 -4.98 -16.39 -11.12
N THR A 93 -5.94 -16.84 -11.91
CA THR A 93 -6.25 -18.26 -12.10
C THR A 93 -5.57 -18.75 -13.37
N ASN A 94 -4.64 -19.67 -13.23
CA ASN A 94 -3.92 -20.26 -14.36
C ASN A 94 -4.36 -21.71 -14.53
N GLU A 95 -4.82 -22.04 -15.72
CA GLU A 95 -5.15 -23.41 -16.10
C GLU A 95 -3.89 -24.11 -16.59
N VAL A 96 -3.51 -25.20 -15.91
CA VAL A 96 -2.38 -26.03 -16.29
C VAL A 96 -2.89 -27.09 -17.25
N LEU A 97 -2.36 -27.05 -18.46
CA LEU A 97 -2.71 -27.96 -19.53
C LEU A 97 -1.57 -28.98 -19.70
N PHE A 98 -1.91 -30.26 -19.64
CA PHE A 98 -0.98 -31.37 -19.88
C PHE A 98 -1.14 -31.93 -21.29
N MET A 99 -0.04 -32.30 -21.93
CA MET A 99 -0.03 -32.94 -23.24
C MET A 99 0.01 -34.45 -23.07
N GLU A 100 -0.97 -35.15 -23.65
CA GLU A 100 -1.10 -36.60 -23.53
C GLU A 100 0.08 -37.34 -24.20
N GLU A 101 0.64 -38.37 -23.55
CA GLU A 101 1.90 -39.03 -23.97
C GLU A 101 1.90 -39.61 -25.40
N ARG A 102 0.72 -39.93 -25.94
CA ARG A 102 0.55 -40.51 -27.28
C ARG A 102 -0.37 -39.68 -28.18
N GLY A 103 -0.67 -38.44 -27.80
CA GLY A 103 -1.59 -37.56 -28.52
C GLY A 103 -1.08 -36.12 -28.63
N SER A 104 -1.63 -35.36 -29.59
CA SER A 104 -1.36 -33.91 -29.74
C SER A 104 -2.43 -33.04 -29.04
N LYS A 105 -3.35 -33.66 -28.28
CA LYS A 105 -4.41 -32.94 -27.58
C LYS A 105 -3.92 -32.50 -26.21
N MET A 106 -4.11 -31.22 -25.89
CA MET A 106 -3.91 -30.67 -24.55
C MET A 106 -5.18 -30.92 -23.71
N GLN A 107 -5.00 -31.50 -22.52
CA GLN A 107 -6.05 -31.71 -21.54
C GLN A 107 -5.81 -30.85 -20.29
N VAL A 108 -6.87 -30.38 -19.64
CA VAL A 108 -6.75 -29.60 -18.39
C VAL A 108 -6.42 -30.56 -17.26
N ASP A 109 -5.30 -30.32 -16.58
CA ASP A 109 -4.82 -31.11 -15.44
C ASP A 109 -5.26 -30.49 -14.12
N ALA A 110 -4.94 -29.20 -13.92
CA ALA A 110 -5.28 -28.49 -12.69
C ALA A 110 -5.52 -26.99 -12.93
N VAL A 111 -6.26 -26.36 -12.01
CA VAL A 111 -6.45 -24.91 -11.97
C VAL A 111 -5.71 -24.37 -10.75
N LEU A 112 -4.67 -23.56 -10.98
CA LEU A 112 -3.84 -22.97 -9.94
C LEU A 112 -4.27 -21.52 -9.71
N THR A 113 -4.63 -21.20 -8.47
CA THR A 113 -4.97 -19.84 -8.05
C THR A 113 -3.76 -19.18 -7.42
N THR A 114 -3.28 -18.07 -7.98
CA THR A 114 -2.18 -17.29 -7.39
C THR A 114 -2.76 -16.09 -6.66
N HIS A 115 -2.50 -16.02 -5.36
CA HIS A 115 -2.88 -14.93 -4.48
C HIS A 115 -1.68 -14.02 -4.24
N GLN A 116 -1.93 -12.72 -4.26
CA GLN A 116 -0.90 -11.71 -4.06
C GLN A 116 -1.36 -10.68 -3.02
N ARG A 117 -0.49 -10.42 -2.04
CA ARG A 117 -0.66 -9.36 -1.04
C ARG A 117 0.50 -8.40 -1.14
N VAL A 118 0.20 -7.13 -0.89
CA VAL A 118 1.22 -6.08 -0.94
C VAL A 118 1.11 -5.21 0.30
N VAL A 119 2.26 -4.97 0.93
CA VAL A 119 2.42 -4.03 2.03
C VAL A 119 3.26 -2.87 1.53
N GLN A 120 2.69 -1.68 1.53
CA GLN A 120 3.37 -0.45 1.14
C GLN A 120 3.92 0.23 2.39
N ILE A 121 5.24 0.36 2.42
CA ILE A 121 5.98 1.04 3.48
C ILE A 121 6.55 2.36 2.97
N SER A 122 6.70 3.33 3.87
CA SER A 122 7.32 4.62 3.57
C SER A 122 8.39 4.96 4.61
N ARG A 123 9.31 5.84 4.23
CA ARG A 123 10.38 6.36 5.09
C ARG A 123 11.27 5.26 5.66
N LEU A 124 11.72 4.36 4.79
CA LEU A 124 12.67 3.32 5.18
C LEU A 124 14.08 3.91 5.11
N SER A 125 14.79 3.95 6.24
CA SER A 125 16.18 4.43 6.25
C SER A 125 17.11 3.48 5.50
N SER A 126 18.11 4.02 4.79
CA SER A 126 19.09 3.24 4.02
C SER A 126 19.87 2.23 4.88
N THR A 127 20.15 2.57 6.14
CA THR A 127 20.86 1.66 7.07
C THR A 127 19.96 0.55 7.61
N PHE A 128 18.65 0.80 7.68
CA PHE A 128 17.69 -0.14 8.25
C PHE A 128 17.09 -1.11 7.21
N ALA A 129 17.03 -0.68 5.94
CA ALA A 129 16.55 -1.51 4.84
C ALA A 129 17.20 -2.91 4.74
N PRO A 130 18.54 -3.07 4.81
CA PRO A 130 19.15 -4.40 4.76
C PRO A 130 18.75 -5.28 5.94
N ILE A 131 18.63 -4.72 7.14
CA ILE A 131 18.21 -5.46 8.35
C ILE A 131 16.76 -5.96 8.18
N LEU A 132 15.88 -5.09 7.69
CA LEU A 132 14.49 -5.45 7.42
C LEU A 132 14.41 -6.59 6.38
N LEU A 133 15.16 -6.45 5.28
CA LEU A 133 15.22 -7.45 4.21
C LEU A 133 15.66 -8.82 4.73
N GLU A 134 16.72 -8.85 5.53
CA GLU A 134 17.27 -10.07 6.11
C GLU A 134 16.27 -10.75 7.06
N ILE A 135 15.56 -9.98 7.89
CA ILE A 135 14.53 -10.52 8.79
C ILE A 135 13.35 -11.08 7.98
N ILE A 136 12.89 -10.38 6.94
CA ILE A 136 11.77 -10.87 6.11
C ILE A 136 12.18 -12.12 5.33
N GLN A 137 13.39 -12.16 4.78
CA GLN A 137 13.89 -13.31 4.04
C GLN A 137 14.11 -14.53 4.94
N SER A 138 14.66 -14.35 6.14
CA SER A 138 14.85 -15.45 7.11
C SER A 138 13.55 -16.02 7.66
N SER A 139 12.48 -15.22 7.69
CA SER A 139 11.15 -15.63 8.13
C SER A 139 10.20 -16.00 6.97
N GLN A 140 10.71 -16.10 5.75
CA GLN A 140 9.92 -16.42 4.56
C GLN A 140 9.44 -17.88 4.60
N PRO A 141 8.11 -18.12 4.57
CA PRO A 141 7.58 -19.48 4.55
C PRO A 141 7.73 -20.12 3.16
N GLU A 142 7.69 -21.45 3.14
CA GLU A 142 7.76 -22.24 1.92
C GLU A 142 6.60 -21.91 0.96
N GLY A 143 6.90 -21.85 -0.34
CA GLY A 143 5.89 -21.59 -1.37
C GLY A 143 5.39 -20.14 -1.44
N VAL A 144 5.90 -19.23 -0.62
CA VAL A 144 5.69 -17.78 -0.79
C VAL A 144 6.88 -17.19 -1.53
N HIS A 145 6.62 -16.41 -2.58
CA HIS A 145 7.63 -15.62 -3.25
C HIS A 145 7.54 -14.17 -2.80
N LEU A 146 8.69 -13.62 -2.39
CA LEU A 146 8.84 -12.24 -1.97
C LEU A 146 9.44 -11.40 -3.10
N LEU A 147 8.87 -10.23 -3.35
CA LEU A 147 9.38 -9.27 -4.32
C LEU A 147 9.25 -7.85 -3.77
N MET A 148 10.40 -7.19 -3.54
CA MET A 148 10.43 -5.79 -3.13
C MET A 148 10.70 -4.90 -4.32
N LYS A 149 9.82 -3.92 -4.54
CA LYS A 149 9.88 -2.96 -5.65
C LYS A 149 9.53 -1.57 -5.16
N GLU A 150 10.13 -0.56 -5.76
CA GLU A 150 9.70 0.82 -5.55
C GLU A 150 8.28 1.02 -6.08
N HIS A 151 7.51 1.87 -5.40
CA HIS A 151 6.14 2.15 -5.82
C HIS A 151 6.13 3.04 -7.06
N THR A 152 5.54 2.52 -8.14
CA THR A 152 5.38 3.23 -9.40
C THR A 152 3.90 3.52 -9.71
N GLU A 153 3.65 4.46 -10.62
CA GLU A 153 2.27 4.75 -11.06
C GLU A 153 1.61 3.55 -11.74
N THR A 154 2.40 2.70 -12.41
CA THR A 154 1.91 1.51 -13.08
C THR A 154 1.38 0.50 -12.08
N ASP A 155 2.04 0.34 -10.92
CA ASP A 155 1.55 -0.50 -9.84
C ASP A 155 0.19 0.00 -9.30
N PHE A 156 0.01 1.31 -9.20
CA PHE A 156 -1.29 1.88 -8.81
C PHE A 156 -2.37 1.63 -9.86
N LYS A 157 -2.07 1.91 -11.14
CA LYS A 157 -2.98 1.69 -12.27
C LYS A 157 -3.38 0.22 -12.40
N SER A 158 -2.48 -0.72 -12.08
CA SER A 158 -2.74 -2.17 -12.14
C SER A 158 -3.86 -2.63 -11.20
N ARG A 159 -4.16 -1.87 -10.14
CA ARG A 159 -5.29 -2.16 -9.23
C ARG A 159 -6.63 -1.68 -9.79
N LEU A 160 -6.62 -0.79 -10.77
CA LEU A 160 -7.82 -0.20 -11.35
C LEU A 160 -8.33 -1.06 -12.50
N LYS A 161 -9.63 -0.96 -12.78
CA LYS A 161 -10.20 -1.56 -13.98
C LYS A 161 -9.67 -0.85 -15.22
N SER A 162 -9.40 -1.62 -16.28
CA SER A 162 -9.12 -1.07 -17.61
C SER A 162 -10.29 -0.22 -18.10
N ARG A 163 -9.98 0.77 -18.93
CA ARG A 163 -10.96 1.68 -19.54
C ARG A 163 -10.86 1.57 -21.06
N PRO A 164 -11.50 0.57 -21.68
CA PRO A 164 -11.36 0.30 -23.11
C PRO A 164 -11.79 1.51 -23.96
N GLU A 165 -12.87 2.21 -23.58
CA GLU A 165 -13.34 3.42 -24.28
C GLU A 165 -12.28 4.52 -24.37
N LEU A 166 -11.46 4.69 -23.31
CA LEU A 166 -10.42 5.73 -23.28
C LEU A 166 -9.22 5.30 -24.11
N GLU A 167 -8.87 4.02 -24.09
CA GLU A 167 -7.81 3.43 -24.91
C GLU A 167 -8.15 3.51 -26.40
N GLU A 168 -9.39 3.23 -26.77
CA GLU A 168 -9.91 3.37 -28.14
C GLU A 168 -9.86 4.83 -28.62
N LEU A 169 -10.27 5.79 -27.77
CA LEU A 169 -10.20 7.21 -28.09
C LEU A 169 -8.75 7.69 -28.24
N LEU A 170 -7.82 7.22 -27.38
CA LEU A 170 -6.41 7.53 -27.52
C LEU A 170 -5.84 6.97 -28.83
N ALA A 171 -6.23 5.75 -29.21
CA ALA A 171 -5.80 5.12 -30.45
C ALA A 171 -6.36 5.82 -31.71
N GLN A 172 -7.49 6.51 -31.61
CA GLN A 172 -8.05 7.31 -32.71
C GLN A 172 -7.41 8.69 -32.86
N VAL A 173 -6.82 9.21 -31.77
CA VAL A 173 -6.14 10.51 -31.74
C VAL A 173 -4.67 10.39 -32.14
N SER A 174 -4.07 9.22 -31.97
CA SER A 174 -2.71 8.87 -32.42
C SER A 174 -2.66 8.51 -33.89
#